data_AF-A0AAW5D345-F1
#
_entry.id   AF-A0AAW5D345-F1
#
_cell.length_a   1.000
_cell.length_b   1.000
_cell.length_c   1.000
_cell.angle_alpha   90.00
_cell.angle_beta   90.00
_cell.angle_gamma   90.00
#
_symmetry.space_group_name_H-M   'P 1'
#
loop_
_entity.id
_entity.type
_entity.pdbx_description
1 polymer ?
#
loop_
_entity_poly.entity_id
_entity_poly.type
_entity_poly.pdbx_seq_one_letter_code
_entity_poly.pdbx_strand_id
1 'polypeptide(L)'
;MIKQLLLTSALFGLAICSTNALADQVLCDVSPTSTPQEMTPDFCESQSVTSSRPYVSFQFEPSKPIEHVTWQFSTQLSGRWDCDPHRTECVFYDDGEDKPSFRDATACVKRVIYKDGTWKSMNECATAIYSLGPRF
;
A
#
# COMPACT_ATOMS: atom_id res chain seq x y z
N MET A 1 -38.73 54.26 27.91
CA MET A 1 -37.84 54.15 26.72
C MET A 1 -37.82 52.69 26.30
N ILE A 2 -38.06 52.39 25.02
CA ILE A 2 -38.09 51.01 24.48
C ILE A 2 -36.93 50.87 23.49
N LYS A 3 -36.00 49.92 23.71
CA LYS A 3 -35.02 49.42 22.72
C LYS A 3 -34.11 48.33 23.32
N GLN A 4 -34.47 47.06 23.13
CA GLN A 4 -33.55 45.91 23.08
C GLN A 4 -34.15 44.92 22.07
N LEU A 5 -33.80 45.06 20.78
CA LEU A 5 -32.77 44.29 20.08
C LEU A 5 -33.04 42.78 20.00
N LEU A 6 -33.77 42.43 18.94
CA LEU A 6 -33.68 41.24 18.09
C LEU A 6 -32.68 40.13 18.52
N LEU A 7 -33.22 38.94 18.83
CA LEU A 7 -32.43 37.70 18.81
C LEU A 7 -32.09 37.31 17.36
N THR A 8 -30.80 37.29 17.02
CA THR A 8 -30.29 36.66 15.80
C THR A 8 -29.97 35.19 16.08
N SER A 9 -30.79 34.29 15.53
CA SER A 9 -30.53 32.85 15.59
C SER A 9 -29.32 32.49 14.73
N ALA A 10 -28.19 32.17 15.36
CA ALA A 10 -27.01 31.68 14.66
C ALA A 10 -27.25 30.23 14.20
N LEU A 11 -27.56 30.04 12.91
CA LEU A 11 -27.56 28.73 12.28
C LEU A 11 -26.11 28.24 12.21
N PHE A 12 -25.69 27.41 13.17
CA PHE A 12 -24.45 26.64 13.05
C PHE A 12 -24.64 25.57 11.96
N GLY A 13 -24.28 25.94 10.73
CA GLY A 13 -24.14 24.98 9.64
C GLY A 13 -23.03 24.00 9.97
N LEU A 14 -23.39 22.79 10.37
CA LEU A 14 -22.45 21.67 10.44
C LEU A 14 -22.01 21.35 9.02
N ALA A 15 -20.85 21.89 8.63
CA ALA A 15 -20.13 21.45 7.45
C ALA A 15 -19.68 20.01 7.71
N ILE A 16 -20.49 19.05 7.28
CA ILE A 16 -20.09 17.64 7.21
C ILE A 16 -19.07 17.56 6.08
N CYS A 17 -17.81 17.82 6.41
CA CYS A 17 -16.69 17.45 5.56
C CYS A 17 -16.72 15.94 5.42
N SER A 18 -17.27 15.46 4.30
CA SER A 18 -17.20 14.08 3.86
C SER A 18 -15.74 13.72 3.68
N THR A 19 -15.09 13.30 4.77
CA THR A 19 -13.81 12.60 4.68
C THR A 19 -14.12 11.31 3.93
N ASN A 20 -13.68 11.25 2.67
CA ASN A 20 -13.60 9.99 1.94
C ASN A 20 -12.59 9.15 2.74
N ALA A 21 -13.11 8.35 3.68
CA ALA A 21 -12.31 7.37 4.39
C ALA A 21 -11.85 6.37 3.35
N LEU A 22 -10.62 6.54 2.87
CA LEU A 22 -9.97 5.56 2.02
C LEU A 22 -10.05 4.23 2.76
N ALA A 23 -10.60 3.22 2.09
CA ALA A 23 -10.60 1.87 2.63
C ALA A 23 -9.16 1.43 2.82
N ASP A 24 -8.88 0.64 3.86
CA ASP A 24 -7.55 0.09 4.03
C ASP A 24 -7.21 -0.77 2.80
N GLN A 25 -6.11 -0.48 2.10
CA GLN A 25 -5.71 -1.18 0.87
C GLN A 25 -4.19 -1.42 0.85
N VAL A 26 -3.74 -2.32 -0.02
CA VAL A 26 -2.30 -2.54 -0.28
C VAL A 26 -2.06 -2.20 -1.74
N LEU A 27 -1.12 -1.30 -1.99
CA LEU A 27 -0.59 -1.00 -3.32
C LEU A 27 0.73 -1.74 -3.51
N CYS A 28 1.17 -1.91 -4.75
CA CYS A 28 2.55 -2.33 -5.03
C CYS A 28 3.19 -1.54 -6.16
N ASP A 29 4.52 -1.50 -6.15
CA ASP A 29 5.36 -1.06 -7.26
C ASP A 29 6.55 -1.99 -7.44
N VAL A 30 7.01 -2.12 -8.69
CA VAL A 30 8.22 -2.85 -9.07
C VAL A 30 9.30 -1.82 -9.41
N SER A 31 10.56 -2.07 -9.08
CA SER A 31 11.63 -1.11 -9.34
C SER A 31 13.00 -1.76 -9.49
N PRO A 32 13.92 -1.21 -10.30
CA PRO A 32 13.72 -0.10 -11.23
C PRO A 32 13.10 -0.58 -12.56
N THR A 33 12.32 0.28 -13.22
CA THR A 33 11.66 -0.01 -14.52
C THR A 33 12.09 0.97 -15.61
N SER A 34 12.00 0.53 -16.87
CA SER A 34 12.30 1.36 -18.05
C SER A 34 11.08 2.09 -18.60
N THR A 35 9.88 1.60 -18.26
CA THR A 35 8.58 2.13 -18.67
C THR A 35 7.72 2.42 -17.44
N PRO A 36 6.64 3.22 -17.59
CA PRO A 36 5.53 3.20 -16.65
C PRO A 36 5.01 1.78 -16.42
N GLN A 37 4.41 1.57 -15.26
CA GLN A 37 3.83 0.31 -14.81
C GLN A 37 2.31 0.40 -14.83
N GLU A 38 1.64 -0.75 -14.94
CA GLU A 38 0.23 -0.84 -14.56
C GLU A 38 0.15 -0.93 -13.03
N MET A 39 -0.78 -0.20 -12.41
CA MET A 39 -0.96 -0.15 -10.95
C MET A 39 -2.45 -0.02 -10.63
N THR A 40 -2.97 -0.96 -9.84
CA THR A 40 -4.36 -1.00 -9.34
C THR A 40 -4.37 -1.34 -7.83
N PRO A 41 -5.51 -1.20 -7.10
CA PRO A 41 -5.58 -1.37 -5.62
C PRO A 41 -5.29 -2.77 -5.04
N ASP A 42 -4.82 -3.67 -5.89
CA ASP A 42 -4.68 -5.11 -5.71
C ASP A 42 -3.51 -5.71 -6.51
N PHE A 43 -2.87 -4.93 -7.40
CA PHE A 43 -1.98 -5.45 -8.44
C PHE A 43 -1.05 -4.40 -9.04
N CYS A 44 0.13 -4.82 -9.49
CA CYS A 44 1.03 -3.99 -10.29
C CYS A 44 1.80 -4.83 -11.32
N GLU A 45 2.02 -4.30 -12.53
CA GLU A 45 2.74 -4.98 -13.61
C GLU A 45 3.92 -4.17 -14.15
N SER A 46 5.09 -4.81 -14.30
CA SER A 46 6.20 -4.29 -15.09
C SER A 46 6.76 -5.28 -16.10
N GLN A 47 6.55 -5.01 -17.38
CA GLN A 47 7.06 -5.84 -18.48
C GLN A 47 8.58 -5.67 -18.73
N SER A 48 9.22 -4.67 -18.13
CA SER A 48 10.62 -4.34 -18.43
C SER A 48 11.33 -3.65 -17.24
N VAL A 49 11.69 -4.46 -16.24
CA VAL A 49 12.61 -4.03 -15.17
C VAL A 49 14.03 -3.86 -15.73
N THR A 50 14.76 -2.86 -15.25
CA THR A 50 16.11 -2.48 -15.73
C THR A 50 17.26 -3.04 -14.88
N SER A 51 16.95 -3.65 -13.73
CA SER A 51 17.92 -4.36 -12.89
C SER A 51 17.81 -5.87 -13.10
N SER A 52 18.95 -6.57 -13.04
CA SER A 52 18.95 -8.03 -12.86
C SER A 52 18.48 -8.44 -11.47
N ARG A 53 18.53 -7.52 -10.50
CA ARG A 53 18.07 -7.66 -9.11
C ARG A 53 17.07 -6.54 -8.82
N PRO A 54 15.83 -6.65 -9.29
CA PRO A 54 14.77 -5.69 -8.97
C PRO A 54 14.34 -5.82 -7.50
N TYR A 55 13.48 -4.93 -7.06
CA TYR A 55 12.70 -5.09 -5.85
C TYR A 55 11.22 -4.79 -6.14
N VAL A 56 10.36 -5.26 -5.25
CA VAL A 56 8.94 -4.94 -5.22
C VAL A 56 8.64 -4.32 -3.86
N SER A 57 8.08 -3.12 -3.84
CA SER A 57 7.52 -2.55 -2.61
C SER A 57 6.02 -2.81 -2.53
N PHE A 58 5.54 -3.14 -1.34
CA PHE A 58 4.13 -3.29 -1.00
C PHE A 58 3.78 -2.26 0.06
N GLN A 59 2.97 -1.26 -0.32
CA GLN A 59 2.61 -0.13 0.52
C GLN A 59 1.19 -0.30 1.03
N PHE A 60 1.04 -0.48 2.34
CA PHE A 60 -0.24 -0.45 3.03
C PHE A 60 -0.72 0.99 3.20
N GLU A 61 -1.92 1.31 2.76
CA GLU A 61 -2.57 2.60 2.98
C GLU A 61 -3.65 2.45 4.06
N PRO A 62 -3.34 2.74 5.34
CA PRO A 62 -4.29 2.59 6.43
C PRO A 62 -5.24 3.78 6.53
N SER A 63 -6.49 3.51 6.90
CA SER A 63 -7.49 4.54 7.22
C SER A 63 -7.17 5.38 8.48
N LYS A 64 -6.17 4.96 9.28
CA LYS A 64 -5.73 5.60 10.53
C LYS A 64 -4.23 5.37 10.81
N PRO A 65 -3.59 6.19 11.68
CA PRO A 65 -2.21 5.95 12.12
C PRO A 65 -2.00 4.56 12.74
N ILE A 66 -1.08 3.78 12.17
CA ILE A 66 -0.71 2.44 12.65
C ILE A 66 0.24 2.48 13.84
N GLU A 67 0.16 1.46 14.68
CA GLU A 67 1.17 1.10 15.69
C GLU A 67 1.94 -0.16 15.29
N HIS A 68 1.24 -1.14 14.70
CA HIS A 68 1.81 -2.41 14.24
C HIS A 68 0.99 -3.00 13.08
N VAL A 69 1.65 -3.50 12.05
CA VAL A 69 1.11 -4.23 10.89
C VAL A 69 1.65 -5.65 10.91
N THR A 70 0.81 -6.65 10.60
CA THR A 70 1.22 -8.05 10.46
C THR A 70 1.10 -8.44 8.99
N TRP A 71 2.25 -8.58 8.34
CA TRP A 71 2.35 -9.02 6.96
C TRP A 71 2.39 -10.54 6.85
N GLN A 72 1.80 -11.07 5.78
CA GLN A 72 2.09 -12.40 5.25
C GLN A 72 2.42 -12.24 3.77
N PHE A 73 3.51 -12.84 3.33
CA PHE A 73 4.06 -12.68 1.99
C PHE A 73 4.47 -14.01 1.38
N SER A 74 4.53 -14.08 0.06
CA SER A 74 4.89 -15.27 -0.69
C SER A 74 5.42 -14.93 -2.08
N THR A 75 6.39 -15.72 -2.53
CA THR A 75 6.90 -15.76 -3.92
C THR A 75 7.56 -17.11 -4.14
N GLN A 76 7.72 -17.53 -5.40
CA GLN A 76 8.54 -18.69 -5.77
C GLN A 76 10.02 -18.32 -5.99
N LEU A 77 10.35 -17.03 -5.94
CA LEU A 77 11.66 -16.47 -6.30
C LEU A 77 12.62 -16.49 -5.11
N SER A 78 13.91 -16.62 -5.38
CA SER A 78 14.97 -16.35 -4.40
C SER A 78 15.02 -14.85 -4.07
N GLY A 79 15.12 -14.51 -2.79
CA GLY A 79 15.29 -13.12 -2.37
C GLY A 79 15.11 -12.92 -0.88
N ARG A 80 14.99 -11.65 -0.47
CA ARG A 80 14.82 -11.23 0.92
C ARG A 80 13.59 -10.33 1.09
N TRP A 81 12.77 -10.64 2.07
CA TRP A 81 11.68 -9.76 2.53
C TRP A 81 12.15 -8.86 3.68
N ASP A 82 11.81 -7.57 3.62
CA ASP A 82 11.97 -6.59 4.71
C ASP A 82 10.62 -5.93 4.99
N CYS A 83 9.92 -6.45 6.01
CA CYS A 83 8.53 -6.12 6.33
C CYS A 83 8.40 -5.83 7.83
N ASP A 84 9.11 -4.78 8.26
CA ASP A 84 9.12 -4.28 9.64
C ASP A 84 7.68 -4.01 10.14
N PRO A 85 7.27 -4.58 11.27
CA PRO A 85 5.90 -4.46 11.77
C PRO A 85 5.49 -3.02 12.09
N HIS A 86 6.43 -2.10 12.31
CA HIS A 86 6.11 -0.69 12.60
C HIS A 86 6.09 0.20 11.35
N ARG A 87 6.34 -0.37 10.18
CA ARG A 87 6.23 0.31 8.88
C ARG A 87 4.98 -0.14 8.13
N THR A 88 4.43 0.76 7.33
CA THR A 88 3.39 0.46 6.34
C THR A 88 3.95 -0.12 5.05
N GLU A 89 5.26 -0.33 4.96
CA GLU A 89 5.96 -0.83 3.78
C GLU A 89 6.53 -2.22 4.04
N CYS A 90 6.38 -3.11 3.07
CA CYS A 90 6.97 -4.45 3.04
C CYS A 90 7.66 -4.62 1.68
N VAL A 91 8.98 -4.83 1.66
CA VAL A 91 9.78 -4.85 0.43
C VAL A 91 10.33 -6.25 0.17
N PHE A 92 10.13 -6.77 -1.04
CA PHE A 92 10.82 -7.95 -1.55
C PHE A 92 12.01 -7.53 -2.42
N TYR A 93 13.22 -7.93 -2.05
CA TYR A 93 14.42 -7.78 -2.85
C TYR A 93 14.70 -9.09 -3.60
N ASP A 94 14.61 -9.07 -4.93
CA ASP A 94 14.85 -10.22 -5.80
C ASP A 94 16.35 -10.45 -5.99
N ASP A 95 16.83 -11.67 -5.72
CA ASP A 95 18.25 -12.01 -5.86
C ASP A 95 18.70 -12.19 -7.32
N GLY A 96 17.78 -12.23 -8.28
CA GLY A 96 18.08 -12.18 -9.71
C GLY A 96 18.58 -13.49 -10.29
N GLU A 97 17.69 -14.48 -10.44
CA GLU A 97 17.99 -15.74 -11.15
C GLU A 97 17.89 -15.62 -12.69
N ASP A 98 18.42 -16.59 -13.44
CA ASP A 98 18.30 -16.63 -14.91
C ASP A 98 16.96 -17.21 -15.43
N LYS A 99 16.08 -17.68 -14.54
CA LYS A 99 14.70 -18.13 -14.80
C LYS A 99 13.82 -17.80 -13.58
N PRO A 100 12.48 -17.65 -13.71
CA PRO A 100 11.70 -17.63 -14.95
C PRO A 100 11.71 -16.24 -15.62
N SER A 101 11.16 -16.17 -16.84
CA SER A 101 10.90 -14.90 -17.53
C SER A 101 9.73 -14.11 -16.92
N PHE A 102 8.84 -14.80 -16.21
CA PHE A 102 7.68 -14.25 -15.50
C PHE A 102 7.91 -14.41 -14.00
N ARG A 103 7.69 -13.35 -13.24
CA ARG A 103 8.02 -13.26 -11.81
C ARG A 103 6.83 -12.69 -11.06
N ASP A 104 6.52 -13.30 -9.92
CA ASP A 104 5.43 -12.89 -9.06
C ASP A 104 5.89 -12.75 -7.60
N ALA A 105 5.36 -11.74 -6.92
CA ALA A 105 5.46 -11.60 -5.49
C ALA A 105 4.12 -11.07 -4.94
N THR A 106 3.65 -11.63 -3.83
CA THR A 106 2.40 -11.21 -3.18
C THR A 106 2.69 -10.87 -1.72
N ALA A 107 2.17 -9.75 -1.25
CA ALA A 107 2.12 -9.41 0.17
C ALA A 107 0.70 -9.04 0.59
N CYS A 108 0.30 -9.51 1.77
CA CYS A 108 -1.00 -9.26 2.37
C CYS A 108 -0.84 -8.72 3.79
N VAL A 109 -1.61 -7.71 4.15
CA VAL A 109 -1.82 -7.35 5.56
C VAL A 109 -2.88 -8.29 6.13
N LYS A 110 -2.52 -9.03 7.19
CA LYS A 110 -3.44 -9.94 7.91
C LYS A 110 -4.05 -9.33 9.16
N ARG A 111 -3.33 -8.38 9.78
CA ARG A 111 -3.77 -7.68 11.00
C ARG A 111 -3.11 -6.32 11.07
N VAL A 112 -3.85 -5.33 11.55
CA VAL A 112 -3.35 -4.01 11.94
C VAL A 112 -3.77 -3.69 13.37
N ILE A 113 -2.87 -3.04 14.11
CA ILE A 113 -3.12 -2.40 15.39
C ILE A 113 -2.86 -0.90 15.18
N TYR A 114 -3.81 -0.07 15.55
CA TYR A 114 -3.77 1.38 15.40
C TYR A 114 -3.30 2.07 16.68
N LYS A 115 -2.81 3.31 16.57
CA LYS A 115 -2.33 4.10 17.73
C LYS A 115 -3.43 4.47 18.74
N ASP A 116 -4.70 4.35 18.36
CA ASP A 116 -5.85 4.51 19.26
C ASP A 116 -6.17 3.22 20.06
N GLY A 117 -5.35 2.17 19.92
CA GLY A 117 -5.52 0.87 20.58
C GLY A 117 -6.54 -0.05 19.91
N THR A 118 -7.23 0.40 18.85
CA THR A 118 -8.12 -0.46 18.06
C THR A 118 -7.30 -1.37 17.16
N TRP A 119 -7.88 -2.51 16.76
CA TRP A 119 -7.24 -3.45 15.84
C TRP A 119 -8.27 -4.04 14.88
N LYS A 120 -7.80 -4.47 13.71
CA LYS A 120 -8.60 -5.11 12.66
C LYS A 120 -7.83 -6.32 12.12
N SER A 121 -8.54 -7.43 11.91
CA SER A 121 -8.08 -8.52 11.05
C SER A 121 -8.57 -8.28 9.64
N MET A 122 -7.74 -8.55 8.65
CA MET A 122 -8.00 -8.22 7.25
C MET A 122 -7.28 -9.19 6.31
N ASN A 123 -7.51 -9.04 5.02
CA ASN A 123 -6.88 -9.84 3.99
C ASN A 123 -6.62 -8.99 2.73
N GLU A 124 -6.24 -7.73 2.94
CA GLU A 124 -5.89 -6.83 1.84
C GLU A 124 -4.52 -7.26 1.32
N CYS A 125 -4.44 -7.50 0.01
CA CYS A 125 -3.25 -8.04 -0.65
C CYS A 125 -2.98 -7.25 -1.92
N ALA A 126 -1.70 -7.11 -2.27
CA ALA A 126 -1.32 -6.80 -3.64
C ALA A 126 -0.40 -7.89 -4.19
N THR A 127 -0.49 -8.11 -5.51
CA THR A 127 0.41 -8.99 -6.25
C THR A 127 1.14 -8.21 -7.33
N ALA A 128 2.47 -8.22 -7.28
CA ALA A 128 3.31 -7.72 -8.35
C ALA A 128 3.60 -8.81 -9.36
N ILE A 129 3.50 -8.48 -10.64
CA ILE A 129 3.94 -9.32 -11.76
C ILE A 129 4.99 -8.56 -12.56
N TYR A 130 6.11 -9.21 -12.85
CA TYR A 130 7.18 -8.55 -13.60
C TYR A 130 8.01 -9.49 -14.46
N SER A 131 8.68 -8.90 -15.44
CA SER A 131 9.67 -9.59 -16.29
C SER A 131 10.94 -8.78 -16.42
N LEU A 132 12.08 -9.50 -16.42
CA LEU A 132 13.38 -8.91 -16.74
C LEU A 132 13.34 -8.40 -18.18
N GLY A 133 13.66 -7.12 -18.38
CA GLY A 133 13.82 -6.55 -19.72
C GLY A 133 14.99 -7.20 -20.47
N PRO A 134 15.07 -7.02 -21.80
CA PRO A 134 16.24 -7.47 -22.56
C PRO A 134 17.52 -6.85 -21.99
N ARG A 135 18.51 -7.70 -21.69
CA ARG A 135 19.86 -7.26 -21.29
C ARG A 135 20.52 -6.60 -22.52
N PHE A 136 20.70 -5.28 -22.48
CA PHE A 136 21.47 -4.50 -23.46
C PHE A 136 22.96 -4.43 -23.06
#